data_AF-X1ACW2-F1
#
_entry.id   AF-X1ACW2-F1
#
_cell.length_a   1.000
_cell.length_b   1.000
_cell.length_c   1.000
_cell.angle_alpha   90.00
_cell.angle_beta   90.00
_cell.angle_gamma   90.00
#
_symmetry.space_group_name_H-M   'P 1'
#
loop_
_entity.id
_entity.type
_entity.pdbx_description
1 polymer ?
#
loop_
_entity_poly.entity_id
_entity_poly.type
_entity_poly.pdbx_seq_one_letter_code
_entity_poly.pdbx_strand_id
1 'polypeptide(L)'
;MNNPTSYIGALRNDLNTIRVLMVELLASSQIIRETEERNPFLSLGTGRPPPPKVKYSWDELTPEQQTLQNEILQEYEKWFHRFNILVGKAIPKQNQIEYLNLQINQWINYRQCNNKITNRPNAIRDFNSLVDEFQNELILIENSHERNVILVPDTNALTEYPEISQYKSIIDEDSSIFIITPTVLSEIDEHKLHHPNKDYQNKCKVVIKRIKGWRNQGN
;
A
#
# COMPACT_ATOMS: atom_id res chain seq x y z
N MET A 1 12.34 11.34 -22.83
CA MET A 1 12.49 12.10 -21.57
C MET A 1 12.25 11.13 -20.45
N ASN A 2 13.31 10.78 -19.72
CA ASN A 2 13.24 9.82 -18.61
C ASN A 2 12.54 10.52 -17.45
N ASN A 3 11.30 10.10 -17.15
CA ASN A 3 10.63 10.55 -15.95
C ASN A 3 11.50 10.24 -14.73
N PRO A 4 11.64 11.15 -13.75
CA PRO A 4 12.23 10.81 -12.47
C PRO A 4 11.46 9.60 -11.94
N THR A 5 12.18 8.54 -11.60
CA THR A 5 11.63 7.26 -11.14
C THR A 5 10.55 7.55 -10.10
N SER A 6 9.26 7.34 -10.46
CA SER A 6 8.13 7.53 -9.54
C SER A 6 8.46 6.84 -8.21
N TYR A 7 8.10 7.42 -7.07
CA TYR A 7 8.35 6.81 -5.76
C TYR A 7 7.81 5.37 -5.69
N ILE A 8 6.66 5.13 -6.35
CA ILE A 8 6.09 3.80 -6.53
C ILE A 8 6.99 2.91 -7.40
N GLY A 9 7.53 3.44 -8.49
CA GLY A 9 8.52 2.75 -9.33
C GLY A 9 9.78 2.35 -8.56
N ALA A 10 10.28 3.20 -7.65
CA ALA A 10 11.39 2.85 -6.77
C ALA A 10 11.02 1.70 -5.81
N LEU A 11 9.84 1.76 -5.17
CA LEU A 11 9.35 0.68 -4.32
C LEU A 11 9.17 -0.65 -5.06
N ARG A 12 8.74 -0.60 -6.33
CA ARG A 12 8.61 -1.80 -7.17
C ARG A 12 9.97 -2.42 -7.49
N ASN A 13 10.96 -1.58 -7.79
CA ASN A 13 12.33 -2.04 -8.04
C ASN A 13 12.94 -2.69 -6.80
N ASP A 14 12.80 -2.06 -5.63
CA ASP A 14 13.31 -2.60 -4.37
C ASP A 14 12.66 -3.96 -4.05
N LEU A 15 11.35 -4.09 -4.25
CA LEU A 15 10.63 -5.36 -4.07
C LEU A 15 11.11 -6.44 -5.06
N ASN A 16 11.45 -6.06 -6.30
CA ASN A 16 12.04 -6.98 -7.28
C ASN A 16 13.46 -7.42 -6.88
N THR A 17 14.27 -6.53 -6.31
CA THR A 17 15.58 -6.89 -5.77
C THR A 17 15.44 -7.93 -4.66
N ILE A 18 14.53 -7.69 -3.70
CA ILE A 18 14.20 -8.65 -2.63
C ILE A 18 13.75 -9.99 -3.23
N ARG A 19 12.93 -9.96 -4.29
CA ARG A 19 12.48 -11.16 -4.99
C ARG A 19 13.66 -11.97 -5.53
N VAL A 20 14.59 -11.33 -6.22
CA VAL A 20 15.77 -11.99 -6.81
C VAL A 20 16.63 -12.63 -5.73
N LEU A 21 16.95 -11.90 -4.66
CA LEU A 21 17.75 -12.40 -3.55
C LEU A 21 17.08 -13.60 -2.85
N MET A 22 15.76 -13.55 -2.68
CA MET A 22 15.03 -14.65 -2.07
C MET A 22 15.01 -15.90 -2.96
N VAL A 23 14.87 -15.73 -4.28
CA VAL A 23 14.93 -16.86 -5.23
C VAL A 23 16.32 -17.49 -5.22
N GLU A 24 17.38 -16.68 -5.15
CA GLU A 24 18.76 -17.17 -5.01
C GLU A 24 18.95 -17.96 -3.72
N LEU A 25 18.45 -17.44 -2.60
CA LEU A 25 18.50 -18.12 -1.32
C LEU A 25 17.76 -19.47 -1.38
N LEU A 26 16.51 -19.49 -1.88
CA LEU A 26 15.72 -20.71 -2.07
C LEU A 26 16.36 -21.71 -3.06
N ALA A 27 17.06 -21.22 -4.08
CA ALA A 27 17.78 -22.04 -5.06
C ALA A 27 18.95 -22.78 -4.40
N SER A 28 19.67 -22.09 -3.52
CA SER A 28 20.81 -22.64 -2.78
C SER A 28 20.41 -23.53 -1.60
N SER A 29 19.19 -23.41 -1.07
CA SER A 29 18.72 -24.19 0.07
C SER A 29 18.39 -25.66 -0.27
N GLN A 30 18.62 -26.55 0.68
CA GLN A 30 18.27 -27.98 0.59
C GLN A 30 16.99 -28.29 1.37
N ILE A 31 16.20 -29.25 0.86
CA ILE A 31 14.99 -29.73 1.52
C ILE A 31 15.31 -31.12 2.07
N ILE A 32 15.19 -31.29 3.37
CA ILE A 32 15.31 -32.57 4.04
C ILE A 32 13.95 -33.24 4.08
N ARG A 33 13.96 -34.56 3.85
CA ARG A 33 12.82 -35.43 4.05
C ARG A 33 13.00 -36.19 5.37
N GLU A 34 12.31 -35.75 6.41
CA GLU A 34 12.24 -36.47 7.67
C GLU A 34 11.08 -37.47 7.63
N THR A 35 11.38 -38.73 7.97
CA THR A 35 10.36 -39.76 8.13
C THR A 35 10.16 -39.91 9.63
N GLU A 36 8.95 -39.64 10.14
CA GLU A 36 8.67 -39.90 11.56
C GLU A 36 8.92 -41.39 11.85
N GLU A 37 9.82 -41.67 12.80
CA GLU A 37 10.10 -43.04 13.22
C GLU A 37 8.81 -43.69 13.72
N ARG A 38 8.57 -44.92 13.25
CA ARG A 38 7.42 -45.73 13.67
C ARG A 38 7.47 -45.87 15.18
N ASN A 39 6.43 -45.46 15.89
CA ASN A 39 6.22 -45.93 17.25
C ASN A 39 5.69 -47.38 17.17
N PRO A 40 6.50 -48.42 17.49
CA PRO A 40 6.13 -49.81 17.25
C PRO A 40 4.93 -50.26 18.13
N PHE A 41 4.55 -49.47 19.13
CA PHE A 41 3.49 -49.81 20.08
C PHE A 41 2.09 -49.29 19.70
N LEU A 42 1.95 -48.51 18.62
CA LEU A 42 0.69 -47.84 18.23
C LEU A 42 -0.16 -48.62 17.19
N SER A 43 0.03 -49.94 17.10
CA SER A 43 -0.69 -50.82 16.18
C SER A 43 -1.79 -51.62 16.89
N LEU A 44 -2.73 -50.94 17.55
CA LEU A 44 -3.92 -51.58 18.10
C LEU A 44 -5.13 -51.23 17.21
N GLY A 45 -5.52 -52.18 16.35
CA GLY A 45 -6.83 -52.18 15.71
C GLY A 45 -6.91 -51.51 14.34
N THR A 46 -6.26 -52.08 13.33
CA THR A 46 -6.73 -52.22 11.92
C THR A 46 -5.57 -52.81 11.10
N GLY A 47 -5.84 -53.84 10.30
CA GLY A 47 -4.83 -54.72 9.67
C GLY A 47 -3.94 -54.10 8.57
N ARG A 48 -3.74 -52.78 8.54
CA ARG A 48 -2.70 -52.12 7.75
C ARG A 48 -2.11 -50.95 8.53
N PRO A 49 -0.78 -50.88 8.73
CA PRO A 49 -0.18 -49.69 9.30
C PRO A 49 -0.49 -48.48 8.39
N PRO A 50 -0.89 -47.32 8.94
CA PRO A 50 -1.04 -46.10 8.15
C PRO A 50 0.30 -45.78 7.44
N PRO A 51 0.26 -45.17 6.25
CA PRO A 51 1.49 -44.77 5.57
C PRO A 51 2.31 -43.84 6.48
N PRO A 52 3.66 -43.96 6.49
CA PRO A 52 4.50 -43.12 7.32
C PRO A 52 4.26 -41.65 7.00
N LYS A 53 4.08 -40.83 8.03
CA LYS A 53 4.02 -39.37 7.86
C LYS A 53 5.41 -38.90 7.44
N VAL A 54 5.47 -38.32 6.25
CA VAL A 54 6.68 -37.70 5.72
C VAL A 54 6.57 -36.21 5.99
N LYS A 55 7.54 -35.65 6.70
CA LYS A 55 7.67 -34.22 6.94
C LYS A 55 8.80 -33.69 6.07
N TYR A 56 8.53 -32.61 5.35
CA TYR A 56 9.54 -31.91 4.57
C TYR A 56 9.92 -30.66 5.36
N SER A 57 11.22 -30.47 5.59
CA SER A 57 11.78 -29.31 6.28
C SER A 57 12.91 -28.73 5.42
N TRP A 58 13.19 -27.44 5.61
CA TRP A 58 14.44 -26.88 5.08
C TRP A 58 15.60 -27.40 5.92
N ASP A 59 16.72 -27.68 5.24
CA ASP A 59 18.00 -27.94 5.89
C ASP A 59 18.51 -26.71 6.66
N GLU A 60 19.46 -26.91 7.55
CA GLU A 60 20.14 -25.81 8.23
C GLU A 60 20.86 -24.90 7.23
N LEU A 61 20.67 -23.60 7.38
CA LEU A 61 21.33 -22.62 6.53
C LEU A 61 22.83 -22.58 6.85
N THR A 62 23.64 -22.62 5.81
CA THR A 62 25.08 -22.33 5.90
C THR A 62 25.31 -20.88 6.39
N PRO A 63 26.50 -20.56 6.94
CA PRO A 63 26.80 -19.18 7.37
C PRO A 63 26.57 -18.13 6.28
N GLU A 64 26.93 -18.43 5.02
CA GLU A 64 26.71 -17.55 3.86
C GLU A 64 25.22 -17.32 3.60
N GLN A 65 24.41 -18.38 3.66
CA GLN A 65 22.95 -18.28 3.52
C GLN A 65 22.30 -17.51 4.65
N GLN A 66 22.82 -17.61 5.89
CA GLN A 66 22.34 -16.82 7.02
C GLN A 66 22.65 -15.33 6.85
N THR A 67 23.83 -14.99 6.31
CA THR A 67 24.16 -13.60 5.97
C THR A 67 23.19 -13.05 4.92
N LEU A 68 22.95 -13.80 3.84
CA LEU A 68 21.99 -13.42 2.79
C LEU A 68 20.56 -13.30 3.33
N GLN A 69 20.14 -14.21 4.21
CA GLN A 69 18.84 -14.14 4.89
C GLN A 69 18.68 -12.83 5.68
N ASN A 70 19.68 -12.46 6.47
CA ASN A 70 19.65 -11.24 7.28
C ASN A 70 19.60 -9.98 6.41
N GLU A 71 20.32 -9.97 5.29
CA GLU A 71 20.28 -8.88 4.32
C GLU A 71 18.87 -8.73 3.71
N ILE A 72 18.27 -9.84 3.26
CA ILE A 72 16.91 -9.85 2.72
C ILE A 72 15.90 -9.34 3.76
N LEU A 73 16.02 -9.78 5.01
CA LEU A 73 15.13 -9.35 6.09
C LEU A 73 15.21 -7.84 6.31
N GLN A 74 16.43 -7.29 6.39
CA GLN A 74 16.63 -5.85 6.58
C GLN A 74 16.08 -5.03 5.40
N GLU A 75 16.35 -5.44 4.17
CA GLU A 75 15.86 -4.75 2.98
C GLU A 75 14.33 -4.83 2.87
N TYR A 76 13.75 -5.98 3.21
CA TYR A 76 12.30 -6.15 3.25
C TYR A 76 11.64 -5.30 4.33
N GLU A 77 12.19 -5.23 5.55
CA GLU A 77 11.65 -4.38 6.61
C GLU A 77 11.67 -2.89 6.22
N LYS A 78 12.80 -2.42 5.66
CA LYS A 78 12.91 -1.04 5.14
C LYS A 78 11.90 -0.79 4.02
N TRP A 79 11.74 -1.75 3.12
CA TRP A 79 10.77 -1.66 2.04
C TRP A 79 9.34 -1.60 2.58
N PHE A 80 8.95 -2.51 3.47
CA PHE A 80 7.61 -2.58 4.03
C PHE A 80 7.26 -1.34 4.83
N HIS A 81 8.21 -0.78 5.57
CA HIS A 81 8.03 0.50 6.26
C HIS A 81 7.67 1.63 5.28
N ARG A 82 8.41 1.76 4.17
CA ARG A 82 8.15 2.75 3.13
C ARG A 82 6.82 2.51 2.42
N PHE A 83 6.50 1.26 2.12
CA PHE A 83 5.20 0.86 1.59
C PHE A 83 4.05 1.29 2.52
N ASN A 84 4.18 1.03 3.82
CA ASN A 84 3.15 1.37 4.81
C ASN A 84 2.97 2.89 4.98
N ILE A 85 4.03 3.68 4.81
CA ILE A 85 3.94 5.15 4.78
C ILE A 85 3.12 5.61 3.57
N LEU A 86 3.37 5.05 2.38
CA LEU A 86 2.65 5.40 1.15
C LEU A 86 1.17 5.09 1.25
N VAL A 87 0.87 3.93 1.80
CA VAL A 87 -0.47 3.36 1.94
C VAL A 87 -1.26 4.06 3.05
N GLY A 88 -0.60 4.49 4.12
CA GLY A 88 -1.25 5.07 5.29
C GLY A 88 -2.18 4.10 6.02
N LYS A 89 -2.79 4.54 7.12
CA LYS A 89 -3.74 3.74 7.94
C LYS A 89 -5.15 3.62 7.34
N ALA A 90 -5.38 4.14 6.13
CA ALA A 90 -6.73 4.37 5.59
C ALA A 90 -7.13 3.39 4.49
N ILE A 91 -6.40 2.30 4.25
CA ILE A 91 -6.77 1.35 3.20
C ILE A 91 -7.78 0.33 3.74
N PRO A 92 -8.90 0.09 3.02
CA PRO A 92 -9.94 -0.88 3.40
C PRO A 92 -9.45 -2.35 3.49
N LYS A 93 -8.18 -2.63 3.15
CA LYS A 93 -7.56 -3.96 3.12
C LYS A 93 -6.38 -4.11 4.11
N GLN A 94 -6.29 -3.30 5.16
CA GLN A 94 -5.15 -3.34 6.07
C GLN A 94 -4.86 -4.74 6.65
N ASN A 95 -5.89 -5.50 7.02
CA ASN A 95 -5.73 -6.88 7.51
C ASN A 95 -5.11 -7.82 6.46
N GLN A 96 -5.41 -7.61 5.17
CA GLN A 96 -4.82 -8.41 4.08
C GLN A 96 -3.33 -8.07 3.92
N ILE A 97 -2.98 -6.79 3.98
CA ILE A 97 -1.59 -6.32 3.91
C ILE A 97 -0.77 -6.88 5.09
N GLU A 98 -1.32 -6.84 6.30
CA GLU A 98 -0.68 -7.41 7.49
C GLU A 98 -0.53 -8.94 7.36
N TYR A 99 -1.53 -9.63 6.83
CA TYR A 99 -1.44 -11.06 6.54
C TYR A 99 -0.34 -11.37 5.52
N LEU A 100 -0.28 -10.63 4.40
CA LEU A 100 0.77 -10.79 3.39
C LEU A 100 2.16 -10.54 3.98
N ASN A 101 2.29 -9.50 4.80
CA ASN A 101 3.53 -9.21 5.49
C ASN A 101 3.97 -10.35 6.42
N LEU A 102 3.04 -10.94 7.16
CA LEU A 102 3.31 -12.12 7.99
C LEU A 102 3.75 -13.31 7.14
N GLN A 103 3.10 -13.55 5.99
CA GLN A 103 3.47 -14.65 5.09
C GLN A 103 4.87 -14.46 4.50
N ILE A 104 5.22 -13.25 4.03
CA ILE A 104 6.57 -12.98 3.50
C ILE A 104 7.61 -13.11 4.60
N ASN A 105 7.36 -12.58 5.80
CA ASN A 105 8.28 -12.74 6.93
C ASN A 105 8.46 -14.21 7.32
N GLN A 106 7.41 -15.03 7.28
CA GLN A 106 7.53 -16.48 7.51
C GLN A 106 8.44 -17.14 6.47
N TRP A 107 8.27 -16.78 5.19
CA TRP A 107 9.12 -17.27 4.10
C TRP A 107 10.58 -16.87 4.26
N ILE A 108 10.86 -15.60 4.54
CA ILE A 108 12.23 -15.11 4.79
C ILE A 108 12.84 -15.81 6.00
N ASN A 109 12.06 -16.06 7.06
CA ASN A 109 12.54 -16.66 8.30
C ASN A 109 12.67 -18.20 8.29
N TYR A 110 12.51 -18.89 7.15
CA TYR A 110 12.69 -20.34 6.88
C TYR A 110 12.09 -21.34 7.89
N ARG A 111 12.51 -21.28 9.16
CA ARG A 111 12.12 -22.11 10.30
C ARG A 111 10.61 -22.07 10.60
N GLN A 112 9.90 -21.05 10.14
CA GLN A 112 8.46 -20.90 10.36
C GLN A 112 7.60 -21.47 9.21
N CYS A 113 8.21 -21.93 8.11
CA CYS A 113 7.51 -22.45 6.93
C CYS A 113 7.37 -23.98 6.87
N ASN A 114 7.77 -24.70 7.92
CA ASN A 114 7.95 -26.17 7.97
C ASN A 114 6.74 -27.02 7.53
N ASN A 115 5.55 -26.44 7.37
CA ASN A 115 4.33 -27.19 7.02
C ASN A 115 3.82 -26.91 5.59
N LYS A 116 4.47 -26.03 4.80
CA LYS A 116 4.01 -25.64 3.46
C LYS A 116 4.89 -26.14 2.31
N ILE A 117 6.01 -26.79 2.60
CA ILE A 117 7.02 -27.09 1.59
C ILE A 117 6.78 -28.48 1.00
N THR A 118 6.54 -28.55 -0.31
CA THR A 118 6.48 -29.83 -1.03
C THR A 118 7.70 -30.04 -1.92
N ASN A 119 8.13 -28.99 -2.62
CA ASN A 119 9.33 -28.98 -3.44
C ASN A 119 9.82 -27.53 -3.67
N ARG A 120 11.08 -27.38 -4.11
CA ARG A 120 11.71 -26.07 -4.34
C ARG A 120 11.02 -25.23 -5.43
N PRO A 121 10.62 -25.78 -6.60
CA PRO A 121 9.91 -25.00 -7.61
C PRO A 121 8.58 -24.41 -7.11
N ASN A 122 7.79 -25.19 -6.34
CA ASN A 122 6.56 -24.70 -5.75
C ASN A 122 6.83 -23.63 -4.70
N ALA A 123 7.88 -23.78 -3.88
CA ALA A 123 8.26 -22.75 -2.91
C ALA A 123 8.59 -21.41 -3.57
N ILE A 124 9.37 -21.43 -4.66
CA ILE A 124 9.67 -20.22 -5.46
C ILE A 124 8.38 -19.62 -6.04
N ARG A 125 7.51 -20.45 -6.61
CA ARG A 125 6.23 -19.99 -7.18
C ARG A 125 5.34 -19.36 -6.12
N ASP A 126 5.19 -20.00 -4.96
CA ASP A 126 4.32 -19.56 -3.89
C ASP A 126 4.85 -18.25 -3.29
N PHE A 127 6.17 -18.12 -3.10
CA PHE A 127 6.79 -16.85 -2.72
C PHE A 127 6.55 -15.75 -3.77
N ASN A 128 6.78 -16.04 -5.04
CA ASN A 128 6.55 -15.07 -6.13
C ASN A 128 5.10 -14.60 -6.17
N SER A 129 4.12 -15.47 -5.92
CA SER A 129 2.71 -15.07 -5.86
C SER A 129 2.44 -14.03 -4.76
N LEU A 130 3.07 -14.15 -3.59
CA LEU A 130 2.95 -13.15 -2.52
C LEU A 130 3.57 -11.80 -2.92
N VAL A 131 4.72 -11.83 -3.60
CA VAL A 131 5.36 -10.60 -4.10
C VAL A 131 4.52 -9.97 -5.21
N ASP A 132 3.90 -10.78 -6.08
CA ASP A 132 3.01 -10.31 -7.14
C ASP A 132 1.74 -9.65 -6.55
N GLU A 133 1.22 -10.14 -5.43
CA GLU A 133 0.12 -9.47 -4.71
C GLU A 133 0.51 -8.04 -4.28
N PHE A 134 1.69 -7.85 -3.70
CA PHE A 134 2.18 -6.50 -3.37
C PHE A 134 2.42 -5.63 -4.60
N GLN A 135 2.91 -6.20 -5.70
CA GLN A 135 3.07 -5.46 -6.95
C GLN A 135 1.72 -5.00 -7.51
N ASN A 136 0.71 -5.86 -7.45
CA ASN A 136 -0.64 -5.50 -7.90
C ASN A 136 -1.20 -4.36 -7.06
N GLU A 137 -1.03 -4.37 -5.75
CA GLU A 137 -1.45 -3.24 -4.88
C GLU A 137 -0.69 -1.94 -5.23
N LEU A 138 0.62 -2.00 -5.48
CA LEU A 138 1.38 -0.83 -5.93
C LEU A 138 0.91 -0.30 -7.30
N ILE A 139 0.57 -1.19 -8.24
CA ILE A 139 0.00 -0.83 -9.55
C ILE A 139 -1.40 -0.22 -9.37
N LEU A 140 -2.21 -0.75 -8.46
CA LEU A 140 -3.51 -0.17 -8.15
C LEU A 140 -3.36 1.24 -7.58
N ILE A 141 -2.40 1.48 -6.69
CA ILE A 141 -2.13 2.83 -6.13
C ILE A 141 -1.60 3.78 -7.22
N GLU A 142 -0.76 3.28 -8.12
CA GLU A 142 -0.23 4.04 -9.27
C GLU A 142 -1.36 4.39 -10.26
N ASN A 143 -2.27 3.46 -10.51
CA ASN A 143 -3.39 3.65 -11.44
C ASN A 143 -4.60 4.35 -10.80
N SER A 144 -4.75 4.29 -9.47
CA SER A 144 -5.75 5.03 -8.71
C SER A 144 -5.35 6.49 -8.57
N HIS A 145 -4.70 7.07 -9.60
CA HIS A 145 -4.51 8.48 -9.79
C HIS A 145 -5.88 9.21 -9.90
N GLU A 146 -6.71 9.17 -8.85
CA GLU A 146 -7.40 10.36 -8.41
C GLU A 146 -6.30 11.32 -7.91
N ARG A 147 -5.60 11.95 -8.85
CA ARG A 147 -4.98 13.23 -8.54
C ARG A 147 -6.16 14.13 -8.25
N ASN A 148 -6.47 14.28 -6.98
CA ASN A 148 -7.44 15.27 -6.59
C ASN A 148 -6.70 16.61 -6.67
N VAL A 149 -6.90 17.37 -7.76
CA VAL A 149 -6.41 18.74 -7.82
C VAL A 149 -7.07 19.53 -6.69
N ILE A 150 -6.25 20.02 -5.77
CA ILE A 150 -6.71 20.87 -4.68
C ILE A 150 -6.74 22.31 -5.19
N LEU A 151 -7.95 22.86 -5.28
CA LEU A 151 -8.18 24.26 -5.57
C LEU A 151 -8.29 25.05 -4.28
N VAL A 152 -7.47 26.08 -4.15
CA VAL A 152 -7.54 27.05 -3.05
C VAL A 152 -7.73 28.44 -3.67
N PRO A 153 -8.97 28.92 -3.84
CA PRO A 153 -9.21 30.27 -4.35
C PRO A 153 -8.76 31.31 -3.31
N ASP A 154 -8.24 32.44 -3.79
CA ASP A 154 -8.08 33.64 -2.97
C ASP A 154 -9.39 34.46 -2.91
N THR A 155 -9.39 35.52 -2.10
CA THR A 155 -10.54 36.41 -1.90
C THR A 155 -11.00 37.09 -3.19
N ASN A 156 -10.07 37.47 -4.07
CA ASN A 156 -10.39 38.17 -5.32
C ASN A 156 -11.05 37.22 -6.32
N ALA A 157 -10.44 36.04 -6.51
CA ALA A 157 -10.95 34.98 -7.36
C ALA A 157 -12.37 34.62 -6.94
N LEU A 158 -12.61 34.40 -5.65
CA LEU A 158 -13.94 33.98 -5.16
C LEU A 158 -14.99 35.09 -5.29
N THR A 159 -14.58 36.35 -5.19
CA THR A 159 -15.48 37.50 -5.36
C THR A 159 -15.85 37.74 -6.82
N GLU A 160 -14.95 37.44 -7.75
CA GLU A 160 -15.17 37.58 -9.18
C GLU A 160 -15.90 36.37 -9.79
N TYR A 161 -15.55 35.15 -9.35
CA TYR A 161 -16.08 33.88 -9.84
C TYR A 161 -16.72 33.09 -8.68
N PRO A 162 -17.93 33.45 -8.24
CA PRO A 162 -18.56 32.85 -7.07
C PRO A 162 -19.13 31.44 -7.30
N GLU A 163 -19.08 30.87 -8.52
CA GLU A 163 -19.54 29.50 -8.80
C GLU A 163 -18.37 28.51 -8.81
N ILE A 164 -18.46 27.41 -8.06
CA ILE A 164 -17.43 26.34 -8.08
C ILE A 164 -17.27 25.74 -9.48
N SER A 165 -18.36 25.62 -10.25
CA SER A 165 -18.32 25.07 -11.62
C SER A 165 -17.43 25.86 -12.57
N GLN A 166 -17.23 27.16 -12.31
CA GLN A 166 -16.33 27.99 -13.12
C GLN A 166 -14.87 27.56 -12.92
N TYR A 167 -14.47 27.21 -11.70
CA TYR A 167 -13.12 26.69 -11.44
C TYR A 167 -12.92 25.30 -12.00
N LYS A 168 -13.96 24.45 -11.97
CA LYS A 168 -13.92 23.13 -12.58
C LYS A 168 -13.64 23.19 -14.07
N SER A 169 -14.14 24.22 -14.77
CA SER A 169 -13.86 24.38 -16.21
C SER A 169 -12.40 24.72 -16.54
N ILE A 170 -11.61 25.15 -15.55
CA ILE A 170 -10.20 25.51 -15.70
C ILE A 170 -9.29 24.30 -15.49
N ILE A 171 -9.77 23.26 -14.79
CA ILE A 171 -9.03 22.04 -14.53
C ILE A 171 -9.61 20.94 -15.40
N ASP A 172 -8.76 20.33 -16.22
CA ASP A 172 -9.11 19.16 -17.05
C ASP A 172 -9.17 17.88 -16.20
N GLU A 173 -9.80 17.93 -15.03
CA GLU A 173 -9.95 16.80 -14.10
C GLU A 173 -11.35 16.79 -13.46
N ASP A 174 -12.03 15.64 -13.56
CA ASP A 174 -13.36 15.41 -12.99
C ASP A 174 -13.36 15.37 -11.45
N SER A 175 -12.19 15.12 -10.84
CA SER A 175 -12.00 14.99 -9.39
C SER A 175 -11.11 16.13 -8.84
N SER A 176 -11.74 17.23 -8.43
CA SER A 176 -11.04 18.35 -7.78
C SER A 176 -11.62 18.63 -6.39
N ILE A 177 -10.77 18.85 -5.39
CA ILE A 177 -11.18 19.26 -4.04
C ILE A 177 -11.10 20.78 -3.95
N PHE A 178 -12.23 21.43 -3.66
CA PHE A 178 -12.29 22.89 -3.50
C PHE A 178 -12.22 23.27 -2.01
N ILE A 179 -11.13 23.93 -1.60
CA ILE A 179 -10.88 24.28 -0.20
C ILE A 179 -10.90 25.80 -0.04
N ILE A 180 -11.87 26.29 0.74
CA ILE A 180 -11.91 27.69 1.16
C ILE A 180 -11.23 27.80 2.53
N THR A 181 -10.19 28.62 2.63
CA THR A 181 -9.45 28.81 3.88
C THR A 181 -10.21 29.72 4.86
N PRO A 182 -10.00 29.56 6.18
CA PRO A 182 -10.59 30.46 7.18
C PRO A 182 -10.22 31.94 6.97
N THR A 183 -9.02 32.21 6.46
CA THR A 183 -8.53 33.57 6.17
C THR A 183 -9.36 34.21 5.06
N VAL A 184 -9.53 33.51 3.93
CA VAL A 184 -10.37 33.98 2.81
C VAL A 184 -11.81 34.22 3.26
N LEU A 185 -12.36 33.33 4.09
CA LEU A 185 -13.70 33.53 4.67
C LEU A 185 -13.79 34.80 5.51
N SER A 186 -12.79 35.05 6.36
CA SER A 186 -12.75 36.22 7.24
C SER A 186 -12.67 37.52 6.43
N GLU A 187 -11.80 37.55 5.42
CA GLU A 187 -11.65 38.71 4.52
C GLU A 187 -12.95 39.02 3.76
N ILE A 188 -13.63 38.00 3.23
CA ILE A 188 -14.91 38.19 2.54
C ILE A 188 -15.99 38.68 3.51
N ASP A 189 -16.02 38.17 4.74
CA ASP A 189 -17.01 38.59 5.74
C ASP A 189 -16.82 40.05 6.17
N GLU A 190 -15.57 40.50 6.27
CA GLU A 190 -15.22 41.90 6.51
C GLU A 190 -15.62 42.79 5.33
N HIS A 191 -15.24 42.40 4.10
CA HIS A 191 -15.57 43.15 2.89
C HIS A 191 -17.08 43.27 2.65
N LYS A 192 -17.86 42.25 3.02
CA LYS A 192 -19.33 42.27 2.98
C LYS A 192 -19.94 43.38 3.84
N LEU A 193 -19.26 43.83 4.90
CA LEU A 193 -19.73 44.85 5.83
C LEU A 193 -19.12 46.23 5.58
N HIS A 194 -17.82 46.29 5.30
CA HIS A 194 -17.04 47.52 5.40
C HIS A 194 -16.41 48.00 4.09
N HIS A 195 -16.53 47.27 2.98
CA HIS A 195 -15.86 47.65 1.74
C HIS A 195 -16.43 48.96 1.14
N PRO A 196 -15.58 49.92 0.72
CA PRO A 196 -16.01 51.23 0.25
C PRO A 196 -16.81 51.18 -1.07
N ASN A 197 -16.50 50.20 -1.93
CA ASN A 197 -17.25 49.97 -3.17
C ASN A 197 -18.49 49.10 -2.89
N LYS A 198 -19.68 49.67 -3.09
CA LYS A 198 -20.97 48.99 -2.89
C LYS A 198 -21.19 47.79 -3.81
N ASP A 199 -20.70 47.84 -5.05
CA ASP A 199 -20.83 46.74 -6.01
C ASP A 199 -19.99 45.55 -5.54
N TYR A 200 -18.77 45.81 -5.09
CA TYR A 200 -17.91 44.78 -4.49
C TYR A 200 -18.54 44.20 -3.22
N GLN A 201 -19.09 45.04 -2.35
CA GLN A 201 -19.80 44.61 -1.15
C GLN A 201 -20.96 43.65 -1.49
N ASN A 202 -21.71 43.95 -2.55
CA ASN A 202 -22.80 43.10 -3.02
C ASN A 202 -22.29 41.76 -3.57
N LYS A 203 -21.16 41.74 -4.28
CA LYS A 203 -20.50 40.49 -4.70
C LYS A 203 -20.11 39.62 -3.50
N CYS A 204 -19.48 40.20 -2.47
CA CYS A 204 -19.14 39.46 -1.24
C CYS A 204 -20.38 38.88 -0.54
N LYS A 205 -21.52 39.59 -0.51
CA LYS A 205 -22.78 39.07 0.03
C LYS A 205 -23.27 37.83 -0.73
N VAL A 206 -23.14 37.82 -2.06
CA VAL A 206 -23.51 36.67 -2.91
C VAL A 206 -22.60 35.48 -2.60
N VAL A 207 -21.29 35.70 -2.50
CA VAL A 207 -20.32 34.65 -2.16
C VAL A 207 -20.66 33.98 -0.82
N ILE A 208 -20.83 34.76 0.25
CA ILE A 208 -21.17 34.23 1.58
C ILE A 208 -22.49 33.45 1.56
N LYS A 209 -23.50 33.92 0.81
CA LYS A 209 -24.77 33.20 0.67
C LYS A 209 -24.57 31.82 0.03
N ARG A 210 -23.69 31.71 -0.96
CA ARG A 210 -23.40 30.46 -1.66
C ARG A 210 -22.60 29.48 -0.82
N ILE A 211 -21.56 29.95 -0.14
CA ILE A 211 -20.76 29.14 0.78
C ILE A 211 -21.67 28.50 1.84
N LYS A 212 -22.61 29.27 2.40
CA LYS A 212 -23.63 28.74 3.33
C LYS A 212 -24.54 27.70 2.66
N GLY A 213 -24.91 27.92 1.40
CA GLY A 213 -25.67 26.95 0.60
C GLY A 213 -24.94 25.63 0.43
N TRP A 214 -23.67 25.65 0.02
CA TRP A 214 -22.83 24.45 -0.15
C TRP A 214 -22.70 23.67 1.16
N ARG A 215 -22.41 24.38 2.26
CA ARG A 215 -22.34 23.79 3.60
C ARG A 215 -23.61 23.05 4.00
N ASN A 216 -24.79 23.58 3.65
CA ASN A 216 -26.07 22.96 3.98
C ASN A 216 -26.40 21.75 3.10
N GLN A 217 -25.78 21.64 1.93
CA GLN A 217 -25.98 20.55 0.98
C GLN A 217 -25.05 19.36 1.23
N GLY A 218 -24.08 19.48 2.14
CA GLY A 218 -23.12 18.42 2.47
C GLY A 218 -22.08 18.15 1.37
N ASN A 219 -21.89 19.11 0.46
CA ASN A 219 -20.79 19.14 -0.52
C ASN A 219 -19.60 19.94 0.01
#